data_AF-A0A7C3IHL3-F1
#
_entry.id   AF-A0A7C3IHL3-F1
#
_cell.length_a   1.000
_cell.length_b   1.000
_cell.length_c   1.000
_cell.angle_alpha   90.00
_cell.angle_beta   90.00
_cell.angle_gamma   90.00
#
_symmetry.space_group_name_H-M   'P 1'
#
loop_
_entity.id
_entity.type
_entity.pdbx_description
1 polymer ?
#
loop_
_entity_poly.entity_id
_entity_poly.type
_entity_poly.pdbx_seq_one_letter_code
_entity_poly.pdbx_strand_id
1 'polypeptide(L)'
;MLIRPLAISLLLLAFAAVSVPLSAQQQTTIGFVDVQKVFQDYEKTASSNKTLEALGKKLDAQLQSLSQHKLLSETERAQLLQLVGKDTLTDKEKESLKALDDRQKALEQELQTLQQKNPPTDQEKARLKELMDTSSKTDEQLAKLSDEFENQFNAKKDELSKAIRDDILAAIETVAKEKKIGVVIDKIAVLYGGTDITQPVIDKLNKKK
;
A
#
# COMPACT_ATOMS: atom_id res chain seq x y z
N MET A 1 -97.56 -49.00 -6.90
CA MET A 1 -96.64 -49.18 -5.75
C MET A 1 -95.38 -48.41 -6.07
N LEU A 2 -95.25 -47.11 -5.77
CA LEU A 2 -95.02 -46.48 -4.45
C LEU A 2 -94.05 -47.26 -3.56
N ILE A 3 -92.86 -46.69 -3.31
CA ILE A 3 -92.24 -46.38 -2.00
C ILE A 3 -90.99 -45.49 -2.22
N ARG A 4 -90.93 -44.36 -1.49
CA ARG A 4 -89.75 -43.56 -1.11
C ARG A 4 -89.51 -43.81 0.41
N PRO A 5 -88.46 -43.31 1.07
CA PRO A 5 -87.01 -43.30 0.79
C PRO A 5 -86.20 -43.86 2.01
N LEU A 6 -84.88 -44.05 1.90
CA LEU A 6 -84.01 -44.12 3.09
C LEU A 6 -82.80 -43.19 2.88
N ALA A 7 -82.78 -42.12 3.66
CA ALA A 7 -81.69 -41.17 3.73
C ALA A 7 -80.54 -41.76 4.56
N ILE A 8 -79.35 -41.88 3.95
CA ILE A 8 -78.11 -42.10 4.68
C ILE A 8 -77.33 -40.78 4.58
N SER A 9 -77.40 -40.00 5.65
CA SER A 9 -76.53 -38.85 5.87
C SER A 9 -75.10 -39.34 6.02
N LEU A 10 -74.29 -39.19 4.97
CA LEU A 10 -72.85 -39.31 5.07
C LEU A 10 -72.30 -37.94 5.47
N LEU A 11 -71.93 -37.82 6.75
CA LEU A 11 -71.21 -36.68 7.29
C LEU A 11 -69.78 -36.67 6.71
N LEU A 12 -69.58 -36.00 5.58
CA LEU A 12 -68.26 -35.73 5.01
C LEU A 12 -67.60 -34.63 5.87
N LEU A 13 -66.72 -35.05 6.78
CA LEU A 13 -65.79 -34.17 7.47
C LEU A 13 -64.97 -33.41 6.42
N ALA A 14 -65.19 -32.10 6.33
CA ALA A 14 -64.31 -31.19 5.63
C ALA A 14 -62.96 -31.19 6.35
N PHE A 15 -61.96 -31.88 5.77
CA PHE A 15 -60.56 -31.64 6.10
C PHE A 15 -60.23 -30.21 5.66
N ALA A 16 -60.23 -29.28 6.61
CA ALA A 16 -59.59 -27.99 6.42
C ALA A 16 -58.09 -28.27 6.25
N ALA A 17 -57.63 -28.26 5.00
CA ALA A 17 -56.21 -28.30 4.69
C ALA A 17 -55.60 -27.01 5.26
N VAL A 18 -54.99 -27.11 6.43
CA VAL A 18 -54.11 -26.05 6.94
C VAL A 18 -52.95 -25.97 5.96
N SER A 19 -53.00 -24.97 5.08
CA SER A 19 -51.90 -24.64 4.19
C SER A 19 -50.75 -24.16 5.07
N VAL A 20 -49.85 -25.08 5.44
CA VAL A 20 -48.56 -24.71 6.02
C VAL A 20 -47.87 -23.85 4.95
N PRO A 21 -47.54 -22.58 5.23
CA PRO A 21 -46.80 -21.80 4.25
C PRO A 21 -45.46 -22.51 4.04
N LEU A 22 -45.28 -23.05 2.84
CA LEU A 22 -43.98 -23.51 2.36
C LEU A 22 -43.07 -22.29 2.47
N SER A 23 -42.29 -22.22 3.54
CA SER A 23 -41.32 -21.14 3.71
C SER A 23 -40.40 -21.25 2.50
N ALA A 24 -40.51 -20.31 1.57
CA ALA A 24 -39.69 -20.30 0.37
C ALA A 24 -38.23 -20.39 0.83
N GLN A 25 -37.59 -21.55 0.63
CA GLN A 25 -36.15 -21.66 0.82
C GLN A 25 -35.53 -20.60 -0.07
N GLN A 26 -34.99 -19.54 0.53
CA GLN A 26 -34.29 -18.50 -0.22
C GLN A 26 -33.17 -19.20 -0.97
N GLN A 27 -33.34 -19.33 -2.28
CA GLN A 27 -32.36 -19.96 -3.15
C GLN A 27 -31.11 -19.08 -3.10
N THR A 28 -30.09 -19.56 -2.37
CA THR A 28 -28.83 -18.84 -2.21
C THR A 28 -28.18 -18.71 -3.58
N THR A 29 -28.18 -17.49 -4.11
CA THR A 29 -27.53 -17.23 -5.40
C THR A 29 -26.03 -17.11 -5.16
N ILE A 30 -25.25 -17.84 -5.95
CA ILE A 30 -23.79 -17.79 -5.94
C ILE A 30 -23.36 -16.74 -6.97
N GLY A 31 -22.53 -15.80 -6.53
CA GLY A 31 -21.83 -14.85 -7.39
C GLY A 31 -20.34 -15.14 -7.44
N PHE A 32 -19.66 -14.54 -8.40
CA PHE A 32 -18.20 -14.57 -8.45
C PHE A 32 -17.61 -13.21 -8.81
N VAL A 33 -16.37 -13.01 -8.42
CA VAL A 33 -15.63 -11.78 -8.66
C VAL A 33 -14.20 -12.10 -9.09
N ASP A 34 -13.75 -11.48 -10.16
CA ASP A 34 -12.36 -11.51 -10.60
C ASP A 34 -11.55 -10.53 -9.75
N VAL A 35 -11.01 -11.00 -8.61
CA VAL A 35 -10.31 -10.14 -7.65
C VAL A 35 -9.07 -9.52 -8.31
N GLN A 36 -8.35 -10.28 -9.14
CA GLN A 36 -7.18 -9.78 -9.88
C GLN A 36 -7.56 -8.59 -10.77
N LYS A 37 -8.65 -8.71 -11.54
CA LYS A 37 -9.13 -7.62 -12.38
C LYS A 37 -9.62 -6.42 -11.55
N VAL A 38 -10.32 -6.66 -10.43
CA VAL A 38 -10.74 -5.58 -9.53
C VAL A 38 -9.55 -4.80 -9.00
N PHE A 39 -8.50 -5.50 -8.52
CA PHE A 39 -7.27 -4.84 -8.08
C PHE A 39 -6.61 -4.04 -9.20
N GLN A 40 -6.55 -4.60 -10.42
CA GLN A 40 -5.95 -3.95 -11.58
C GLN A 40 -6.69 -2.68 -12.00
N ASP A 41 -8.03 -2.70 -11.99
CA ASP A 41 -8.88 -1.63 -12.51
C ASP A 41 -9.31 -0.62 -11.42
N TYR A 42 -8.96 -0.85 -10.15
CA TYR A 42 -9.23 0.09 -9.08
C TYR A 42 -8.21 1.25 -9.10
N GLU A 43 -8.69 2.49 -9.27
CA GLU A 43 -7.84 3.70 -9.40
C GLU A 43 -6.89 3.91 -8.20
N LYS A 44 -7.32 3.51 -6.99
CA LYS A 44 -6.48 3.62 -5.78
C LYS A 44 -5.28 2.67 -5.83
N THR A 45 -5.36 1.53 -6.53
CA THR A 45 -4.20 0.64 -6.71
C THR A 45 -3.11 1.35 -7.50
N ALA A 46 -3.45 1.96 -8.64
CA ALA A 46 -2.50 2.72 -9.45
C ALA A 46 -1.91 3.90 -8.68
N SER A 47 -2.73 4.61 -7.90
CA SER A 47 -2.30 5.75 -7.06
C SER A 47 -1.38 5.31 -5.91
N SER A 48 -1.66 4.15 -5.31
CA SER A 48 -0.85 3.56 -4.23
C SER A 48 0.51 3.12 -4.77
N ASN A 49 0.57 2.51 -5.95
CA ASN A 49 1.82 2.14 -6.61
C ASN A 49 2.69 3.36 -6.91
N LYS A 50 2.10 4.45 -7.43
CA LYS A 50 2.82 5.73 -7.63
C LYS A 50 3.35 6.29 -6.32
N THR A 51 2.59 6.15 -5.24
CA THR A 51 3.01 6.61 -3.89
C THR A 51 4.23 5.82 -3.41
N LEU A 52 4.23 4.49 -3.57
CA LEU A 52 5.37 3.65 -3.20
C LEU A 52 6.59 3.94 -4.08
N GLU A 53 6.40 4.11 -5.39
CA GLU A 53 7.48 4.47 -6.31
C GLU A 53 8.12 5.82 -5.92
N ALA A 54 7.31 6.83 -5.63
CA ALA A 54 7.80 8.14 -5.19
C ALA A 54 8.55 8.06 -3.84
N LEU A 55 8.02 7.27 -2.89
CA LEU A 55 8.67 7.04 -1.61
C LEU A 55 10.02 6.34 -1.79
N GLY A 56 10.08 5.29 -2.61
CA GLY A 56 11.32 4.58 -2.94
C GLY A 56 12.35 5.52 -3.55
N LYS A 57 11.98 6.28 -4.58
CA LYS A 57 12.89 7.25 -5.23
C LYS A 57 13.45 8.29 -4.25
N LYS A 58 12.60 8.80 -3.36
CA LYS A 58 13.01 9.79 -2.36
C LYS A 58 14.02 9.21 -1.37
N LEU A 59 13.77 8.01 -0.87
CA LEU A 59 14.65 7.34 0.09
C LEU A 59 15.96 6.89 -0.57
N ASP A 60 15.91 6.38 -1.80
CA ASP A 60 17.09 6.07 -2.62
C ASP A 60 17.97 7.31 -2.82
N ALA A 61 17.36 8.46 -3.17
CA ALA A 61 18.08 9.70 -3.36
C ALA A 61 18.77 10.16 -2.06
N GLN A 62 18.11 10.01 -0.91
CA GLN A 62 18.67 10.34 0.40
C GLN A 62 19.85 9.42 0.77
N LEU A 63 19.72 8.11 0.57
CA LEU A 63 20.79 7.13 0.81
C LEU A 63 22.00 7.39 -0.10
N GLN A 64 21.75 7.61 -1.39
CA GLN A 64 22.80 7.93 -2.36
C GLN A 64 23.51 9.23 -1.99
N SER A 65 22.76 10.27 -1.64
CA SER A 65 23.34 11.56 -1.27
C SER A 65 24.21 11.44 -0.03
N LEU A 66 23.75 10.73 1.01
CA LEU A 66 24.53 10.51 2.22
C LEU A 66 25.80 9.67 1.95
N SER A 67 25.69 8.64 1.11
CA SER A 67 26.83 7.80 0.70
C SER A 67 27.91 8.58 -0.06
N GLN A 68 27.51 9.57 -0.86
CA GLN A 68 28.44 10.45 -1.60
C GLN A 68 29.05 11.56 -0.72
N HIS A 69 28.43 11.86 0.43
CA HIS A 69 28.78 12.99 1.28
C HIS A 69 29.31 12.56 2.65
N LYS A 70 30.30 11.65 2.64
CA LYS A 70 30.80 10.99 3.86
C LYS A 70 31.47 11.93 4.86
N LEU A 71 32.06 13.02 4.38
CA LEU A 71 32.90 13.90 5.19
C LEU A 71 32.16 15.13 5.71
N LEU A 72 30.92 15.36 5.25
CA LEU A 72 30.08 16.43 5.78
C LEU A 72 29.79 16.21 7.27
N SER A 73 29.75 17.29 8.03
CA SER A 73 29.34 17.28 9.43
C SER A 73 27.87 16.87 9.61
N GLU A 74 27.47 16.54 10.83
CA GLU A 74 26.10 16.11 11.13
C GLU A 74 25.04 17.15 10.70
N THR A 75 25.32 18.43 10.91
CA THR A 75 24.43 19.54 10.53
C THR A 75 24.33 19.68 9.01
N GLU A 76 25.45 19.61 8.31
CA GLU A 76 25.51 19.64 6.85
C GLU A 76 24.78 18.44 6.23
N ARG A 77 24.93 17.24 6.80
CA ARG A 77 24.19 16.04 6.37
C ARG A 77 22.70 16.15 6.64
N ALA A 78 22.29 16.69 7.78
CA ALA A 78 20.88 16.92 8.07
C ALA A 78 20.25 17.89 7.04
N GLN A 79 20.97 18.97 6.69
CA GLN A 79 20.56 19.90 5.65
C GLN A 79 20.50 19.21 4.27
N LEU A 80 21.50 18.40 3.92
CA LEU A 80 21.51 17.61 2.68
C LEU A 80 20.26 16.73 2.58
N LEU A 81 19.98 15.93 3.61
CA LEU A 81 18.83 15.02 3.64
C LEU A 81 17.50 15.76 3.56
N GLN A 82 17.38 16.92 4.20
CA GLN A 82 16.19 17.76 4.11
C GLN A 82 15.98 18.30 2.69
N LEU A 83 17.04 18.75 2.03
CA LEU A 83 16.98 19.29 0.67
C LEU A 83 16.65 18.17 -0.33
N VAL A 84 17.37 17.06 -0.29
CA VAL A 84 17.16 15.91 -1.18
C VAL A 84 15.79 15.26 -0.97
N GLY A 85 15.22 15.38 0.23
CA GLY A 85 13.88 14.89 0.54
C GLY A 85 12.72 15.76 0.01
N LYS A 86 12.97 16.88 -0.67
CA LYS A 86 11.92 17.75 -1.22
C LYS A 86 11.54 17.35 -2.64
N ASP A 87 10.25 17.41 -2.94
CA ASP A 87 9.73 17.16 -4.29
C ASP A 87 10.16 18.24 -5.28
N THR A 88 10.29 19.48 -4.80
CA THR A 88 10.72 20.64 -5.59
C THR A 88 11.66 21.53 -4.79
N LEU A 89 12.74 21.97 -5.42
CA LEU A 89 13.74 22.86 -4.84
C LEU A 89 13.62 24.27 -5.43
N THR A 90 13.64 25.27 -4.55
CA THR A 90 13.86 26.67 -4.91
C THR A 90 15.30 26.90 -5.36
N ASP A 91 15.57 28.03 -6.02
CA ASP A 91 16.93 28.32 -6.51
C ASP A 91 17.94 28.49 -5.36
N LYS A 92 17.52 29.10 -4.25
CA LYS A 92 18.34 29.19 -3.02
C LYS A 92 18.68 27.82 -2.43
N GLU A 93 17.76 26.86 -2.53
CA GLU A 93 17.97 25.50 -2.04
C GLU A 93 18.89 24.70 -2.95
N LYS A 94 18.81 24.89 -4.27
CA LYS A 94 19.77 24.34 -5.23
C LYS A 94 21.18 24.89 -4.99
N GLU A 95 21.29 26.19 -4.73
CA GLU A 95 22.58 26.81 -4.33
C GLU A 95 23.12 26.20 -3.04
N SER A 96 22.24 25.91 -2.08
CA SER A 96 22.63 25.25 -0.82
C SER A 96 23.13 23.82 -1.04
N LEU A 97 22.47 23.03 -1.91
CA LEU A 97 22.96 21.71 -2.30
C LEU A 97 24.33 21.79 -2.98
N LYS A 98 24.49 22.72 -3.92
CA LYS A 98 25.79 22.92 -4.59
C LYS A 98 26.89 23.29 -3.59
N ALA A 99 26.58 24.13 -2.60
CA ALA A 99 27.54 24.49 -1.56
C ALA A 99 27.96 23.28 -0.71
N LEU A 100 27.03 22.35 -0.43
CA LEU A 100 27.32 21.08 0.26
C LEU A 100 28.18 20.15 -0.60
N ASP A 101 27.90 20.05 -1.90
CA ASP A 101 28.73 19.28 -2.85
C ASP A 101 30.17 19.84 -2.91
N ASP A 102 30.30 21.17 -3.02
CA ASP A 102 31.59 21.87 -3.09
C ASP A 102 32.35 21.70 -1.76
N ARG A 103 31.65 21.71 -0.62
CA ARG A 103 32.21 21.43 0.70
C ARG A 103 32.74 20.02 0.81
N GLN A 104 31.99 19.01 0.37
CA GLN A 104 32.43 17.61 0.37
C GLN A 104 33.72 17.45 -0.46
N LYS A 105 33.77 18.00 -1.67
CA LYS A 105 34.97 17.95 -2.53
C LYS A 105 36.19 18.60 -1.87
N ALA A 106 35.99 19.74 -1.21
CA ALA A 106 37.06 20.42 -0.49
C ALA A 106 37.60 19.57 0.68
N LEU A 107 36.72 18.88 1.42
CA LEU A 107 37.11 17.98 2.51
C LEU A 107 37.84 16.74 1.99
N GLU A 108 37.43 16.20 0.83
CA GLU A 108 38.13 15.08 0.18
C GLU A 108 39.54 15.48 -0.26
N GLN A 109 39.71 16.66 -0.85
CA GLN A 109 41.01 17.21 -1.22
C GLN A 109 41.89 17.48 0.00
N GLU A 110 41.30 18.02 1.08
CA GLU A 110 41.97 18.22 2.37
C GLU A 110 42.47 16.87 2.90
N LEU A 111 41.60 15.86 2.95
CA LEU A 111 41.95 14.53 3.42
C LEU A 111 43.09 13.91 2.61
N GLN A 112 43.01 13.97 1.28
CA GLN A 112 44.04 13.45 0.38
C GLN A 112 45.39 14.14 0.62
N THR A 113 45.38 15.46 0.80
CA THR A 113 46.59 16.25 1.07
C THR A 113 47.20 15.87 2.43
N LEU A 114 46.37 15.73 3.47
CA LEU A 114 46.81 15.33 4.80
C LEU A 114 47.40 13.91 4.81
N GLN A 115 46.85 12.98 4.01
CA GLN A 115 47.34 11.61 3.89
C GLN A 115 48.70 11.50 3.17
N GLN A 116 49.01 12.43 2.26
CA GLN A 116 50.27 12.42 1.51
C GLN A 116 51.45 13.05 2.28
N LYS A 117 51.17 13.85 3.33
CA LYS A 117 52.22 14.47 4.15
C LYS A 117 52.90 13.45 5.05
N ASN A 118 54.23 13.42 5.01
CA ASN A 118 55.04 12.55 5.86
C ASN A 118 56.31 13.25 6.38
N PRO A 119 56.49 13.44 7.71
CA PRO A 119 55.53 13.15 8.78
C PRO A 119 54.48 14.28 8.95
N PRO A 120 53.21 13.96 9.23
CA PRO A 120 52.22 14.96 9.57
C PRO A 120 52.47 15.56 10.95
N THR A 121 52.17 16.86 11.09
CA THR A 121 52.16 17.58 12.37
C THR A 121 51.03 17.08 13.28
N ASP A 122 51.09 17.38 14.57
CA ASP A 122 50.05 16.93 15.52
C ASP A 122 48.68 17.54 15.23
N GLN A 123 48.63 18.77 14.70
CA GLN A 123 47.38 19.39 14.22
C GLN A 123 46.80 18.64 13.01
N GLU A 124 47.65 18.25 12.06
CA GLU A 124 47.24 17.49 10.89
C GLU A 124 46.76 16.08 11.25
N LYS A 125 47.39 15.42 12.24
CA LYS A 125 46.90 14.15 12.80
C LYS A 125 45.52 14.29 13.44
N ALA A 126 45.31 15.35 14.23
CA ALA A 126 44.02 15.61 14.86
C ALA A 126 42.92 15.84 13.81
N ARG A 127 43.22 16.61 12.77
CA ARG A 127 42.30 16.87 11.66
C ARG A 127 41.98 15.60 10.85
N LEU A 128 42.98 14.77 10.58
CA LEU A 128 42.78 13.49 9.89
C LEU A 128 41.88 12.56 10.73
N LYS A 129 42.08 12.52 12.06
CA LYS A 129 41.21 11.77 12.96
C LYS A 129 39.77 12.28 12.91
N GLU A 130 39.57 13.60 12.95
CA GLU A 130 38.23 14.22 12.88
C GLU A 130 37.48 13.84 11.58
N LEU A 131 38.16 13.91 10.43
CA LEU A 131 37.57 13.54 9.13
C LEU A 131 37.22 12.04 9.07
N MET A 132 38.09 11.17 9.62
CA MET A 132 37.84 9.72 9.71
C MET A 132 36.69 9.38 10.67
N ASP A 133 36.63 10.02 11.83
CA ASP A 133 35.52 9.89 12.78
C ASP A 133 34.21 10.36 12.13
N THR A 134 34.26 11.44 11.34
CA THR A 134 33.09 11.97 10.62
C THR A 134 32.60 10.97 9.57
N SER A 135 33.52 10.41 8.77
CA SER A 135 33.18 9.35 7.80
C SER A 135 32.54 8.15 8.47
N SER A 136 33.11 7.69 9.60
CA SER A 136 32.60 6.53 10.33
C SER A 136 31.19 6.78 10.88
N LYS A 137 30.94 7.97 11.42
CA LYS A 137 29.59 8.39 11.85
C LYS A 137 28.60 8.48 10.70
N THR A 138 29.06 8.91 9.51
CA THR A 138 28.21 8.93 8.31
C THR A 138 27.85 7.52 7.88
N ASP A 139 28.77 6.56 7.93
CA ASP A 139 28.50 5.16 7.62
C ASP A 139 27.48 4.54 8.61
N GLU A 140 27.60 4.84 9.91
CA GLU A 140 26.59 4.45 10.92
C GLU A 140 25.22 5.07 10.64
N GLN A 141 25.18 6.34 10.25
CA GLN A 141 23.95 7.03 9.89
C GLN A 141 23.33 6.44 8.63
N LEU A 142 24.14 6.05 7.64
CA LEU A 142 23.69 5.41 6.41
C LEU A 142 23.05 4.05 6.69
N ALA A 143 23.67 3.23 7.55
CA ALA A 143 23.09 1.95 7.96
C ALA A 143 21.72 2.14 8.64
N LYS A 144 21.64 3.06 9.62
CA LYS A 144 20.38 3.38 10.31
C LYS A 144 19.30 3.90 9.35
N LEU A 145 19.68 4.77 8.41
CA LEU A 145 18.74 5.30 7.42
C LEU A 145 18.25 4.22 6.46
N SER A 146 19.10 3.25 6.11
CA SER A 146 18.72 2.11 5.28
C SER A 146 17.72 1.20 5.99
N ASP A 147 17.95 0.91 7.28
CA ASP A 147 17.00 0.11 8.08
C ASP A 147 15.66 0.83 8.23
N GLU A 148 15.70 2.14 8.50
CA GLU A 148 14.51 2.97 8.58
C GLU A 148 13.77 3.03 7.25
N PHE A 149 14.47 3.10 6.12
CA PHE A 149 13.88 3.03 4.78
C PHE A 149 13.10 1.73 4.59
N GLU A 150 13.72 0.57 4.84
CA GLU A 150 13.06 -0.71 4.68
C GLU A 150 11.79 -0.79 5.54
N ASN A 151 11.87 -0.35 6.80
CA ASN A 151 10.73 -0.32 7.71
C ASN A 151 9.62 0.61 7.23
N GLN A 152 9.93 1.85 6.87
CA GLN A 152 8.94 2.82 6.40
C GLN A 152 8.28 2.39 5.09
N PHE A 153 9.07 1.85 4.16
CA PHE A 153 8.56 1.37 2.88
C PHE A 153 7.62 0.18 3.07
N ASN A 154 8.02 -0.81 3.87
CA ASN A 154 7.18 -1.97 4.17
C ASN A 154 5.91 -1.57 4.92
N ALA A 155 6.01 -0.71 5.94
CA ALA A 155 4.86 -0.20 6.66
C ALA A 155 3.88 0.52 5.73
N LYS A 156 4.38 1.37 4.82
CA LYS A 156 3.52 2.08 3.87
C LYS A 156 2.89 1.14 2.86
N LYS A 157 3.62 0.14 2.38
CA LYS A 157 3.11 -0.90 1.48
C LYS A 157 1.97 -1.68 2.14
N ASP A 158 2.14 -2.07 3.39
CA ASP A 158 1.13 -2.83 4.13
C ASP A 158 -0.12 -2.00 4.42
N GLU A 159 0.05 -0.73 4.82
CA GLU A 159 -1.03 0.24 5.00
C GLU A 159 -1.87 0.38 3.72
N LEU A 160 -1.23 0.65 2.58
CA LEU A 160 -1.91 0.83 1.30
C LEU A 160 -2.58 -0.46 0.84
N SER A 161 -1.90 -1.60 0.97
CA SER A 161 -2.45 -2.91 0.61
C SER A 161 -3.67 -3.28 1.46
N LYS A 162 -3.64 -2.98 2.76
CA LYS A 162 -4.78 -3.17 3.65
C LYS A 162 -5.94 -2.27 3.24
N ALA A 163 -5.68 -0.99 3.01
CA ALA A 163 -6.71 -0.05 2.62
C ALA A 163 -7.41 -0.46 1.31
N ILE A 164 -6.65 -0.94 0.32
CA ILE A 164 -7.22 -1.47 -0.93
C ILE A 164 -8.07 -2.72 -0.67
N ARG A 165 -7.58 -3.67 0.12
CA ARG A 165 -8.33 -4.88 0.47
C ARG A 165 -9.66 -4.56 1.16
N ASP A 166 -9.63 -3.66 2.13
CA ASP A 166 -10.82 -3.24 2.88
C ASP A 166 -11.86 -2.58 1.96
N ASP A 167 -11.40 -1.70 1.04
CA ASP A 167 -12.28 -1.06 0.06
C ASP A 167 -12.95 -2.10 -0.87
N ILE A 168 -12.16 -3.06 -1.39
CA ILE A 168 -12.65 -4.12 -2.28
C ILE A 168 -13.68 -4.99 -1.56
N LEU A 169 -13.40 -5.42 -0.33
CA LEU A 169 -14.33 -6.24 0.45
C LEU A 169 -15.65 -5.48 0.72
N ALA A 170 -15.57 -4.20 1.09
CA ALA A 170 -16.76 -3.37 1.30
C ALA A 170 -17.59 -3.18 0.01
N ALA A 171 -16.92 -3.03 -1.14
CA ALA A 171 -17.59 -2.93 -2.43
C ALA A 171 -18.26 -4.25 -2.83
N ILE A 172 -17.58 -5.39 -2.67
CA ILE A 172 -18.14 -6.73 -2.89
C ILE A 172 -19.37 -6.94 -2.01
N GLU A 173 -19.27 -6.66 -0.71
CA GLU A 173 -20.39 -6.81 0.23
C GLU A 173 -21.60 -5.96 -0.19
N THR A 174 -21.36 -4.71 -0.59
CA THR A 174 -22.42 -3.81 -1.02
C THR A 174 -23.12 -4.32 -2.28
N VAL A 175 -22.36 -4.71 -3.30
CA VAL A 175 -22.90 -5.23 -4.56
C VAL A 175 -23.62 -6.56 -4.35
N ALA A 176 -23.09 -7.45 -3.51
CA ALA A 176 -23.73 -8.71 -3.17
C ALA A 176 -25.08 -8.50 -2.49
N LYS A 177 -25.18 -7.55 -1.54
CA LYS A 177 -26.45 -7.17 -0.91
C LYS A 177 -27.45 -6.60 -1.92
N GLU A 178 -27.02 -5.66 -2.76
CA GLU A 178 -27.85 -5.04 -3.82
C GLU A 178 -28.41 -6.10 -4.80
N LYS A 179 -27.62 -7.14 -5.11
CA LYS A 179 -27.99 -8.23 -6.03
C LYS A 179 -28.55 -9.48 -5.35
N LYS A 180 -28.72 -9.48 -4.02
CA LYS A 180 -29.20 -10.62 -3.23
C LYS A 180 -28.36 -11.90 -3.42
N ILE A 181 -27.05 -11.74 -3.58
CA ILE A 181 -26.08 -12.83 -3.66
C ILE A 181 -25.66 -13.21 -2.24
N GLY A 182 -25.76 -14.50 -1.91
CA GLY A 182 -25.45 -14.99 -0.56
C GLY A 182 -24.00 -15.40 -0.37
N VAL A 183 -23.31 -15.78 -1.45
CA VAL A 183 -21.89 -16.16 -1.44
C VAL A 183 -21.22 -15.61 -2.68
N VAL A 184 -20.06 -14.98 -2.50
CA VAL A 184 -19.19 -14.53 -3.59
C VAL A 184 -17.91 -15.34 -3.54
N ILE A 185 -17.54 -15.93 -4.66
CA ILE A 185 -16.33 -16.75 -4.82
C ILE A 185 -15.35 -16.01 -5.73
N ASP A 186 -14.05 -16.13 -5.48
CA ASP A 186 -13.04 -15.67 -6.43
C ASP A 186 -13.18 -16.48 -7.74
N LYS A 187 -13.17 -15.78 -8.88
CA LYS A 187 -13.26 -16.35 -10.22
C LYS A 187 -12.25 -17.46 -10.48
N ILE A 188 -11.06 -17.42 -9.86
CA ILE A 188 -10.05 -18.49 -10.03
C ILE A 188 -10.56 -19.88 -9.61
N ALA A 189 -11.57 -19.95 -8.74
CA ALA A 189 -12.18 -21.19 -8.27
C ALA A 189 -13.48 -21.54 -9.02
N VAL A 190 -13.88 -20.74 -10.02
CA VAL A 190 -15.15 -20.89 -10.74
C VAL A 190 -14.90 -21.50 -12.12
N LEU A 191 -15.47 -22.69 -12.34
CA LEU A 191 -15.39 -23.37 -13.64
C LEU A 191 -16.58 -23.02 -14.55
N TYR A 192 -17.79 -22.94 -13.99
CA TYR A 192 -19.02 -22.65 -14.74
C TYR A 192 -20.14 -22.17 -13.80
N GLY A 193 -21.00 -21.28 -14.29
CA GLY A 193 -22.17 -20.77 -13.57
C GLY A 193 -21.89 -19.56 -12.67
N GLY A 194 -22.88 -19.25 -11.82
CA GLY A 194 -22.83 -18.09 -10.93
C GLY A 194 -23.05 -16.74 -11.64
N THR A 195 -23.25 -15.70 -10.84
CA THR A 195 -23.41 -14.33 -11.33
C THR A 195 -22.10 -13.56 -11.21
N ASP A 196 -21.53 -13.11 -12.33
CA ASP A 196 -20.36 -12.23 -12.32
C ASP A 196 -20.73 -10.85 -11.74
N ILE A 197 -20.01 -10.43 -10.70
CA ILE A 197 -20.15 -9.09 -10.11
C ILE A 197 -18.89 -8.21 -10.25
N THR A 198 -17.92 -8.65 -11.05
CA THR A 198 -16.64 -7.96 -11.26
C THR A 198 -16.83 -6.50 -11.69
N GLN A 199 -17.54 -6.25 -12.80
CA GLN A 199 -17.74 -4.88 -13.29
C GLN A 199 -18.54 -4.02 -12.29
N PRO A 200 -19.67 -4.49 -11.72
CA PRO A 200 -20.37 -3.76 -10.67
C PRO A 200 -19.49 -3.36 -9.46
N VAL A 201 -18.55 -4.22 -9.04
CA VAL A 201 -17.62 -3.93 -7.96
C VAL A 201 -16.61 -2.86 -8.37
N ILE A 202 -16.04 -2.96 -9.57
CA ILE A 202 -15.14 -1.93 -10.13
C ILE A 202 -15.85 -0.57 -10.21
N ASP A 203 -17.07 -0.55 -10.74
CA ASP A 203 -17.89 0.67 -10.86
C ASP A 203 -18.19 1.28 -9.49
N LYS A 204 -18.40 0.44 -8.46
CA LYS A 204 -18.64 0.89 -7.09
C LYS A 204 -17.37 1.52 -6.48
N LEU A 205 -16.21 0.91 -6.71
CA LEU A 205 -14.91 1.37 -6.19
C LEU A 205 -14.47 2.70 -6.82
N ASN A 206 -14.67 2.86 -8.13
CA ASN A 206 -14.24 4.03 -8.88
C ASN A 206 -15.30 5.14 -8.96
N LYS A 207 -16.47 4.96 -8.33
CA LYS A 207 -17.46 6.02 -8.22
C LYS A 207 -16.91 7.14 -7.34
N LYS A 208 -16.65 8.30 -7.95
CA LYS A 208 -16.30 9.52 -7.21
C LYS A 208 -17.37 9.80 -6.15
N LYS A 209 -16.94 9.91 -4.89
CA LYS A 209 -17.77 10.49 -3.83
C LYS A 209 -17.88 12.00 -4.01
#